data_AF-A0A977IC54-F1
#
_entry.id   AF-A0A977IC54-F1
#
_cell.length_a   1.000
_cell.length_b   1.000
_cell.length_c   1.000
_cell.angle_alpha   90.00
_cell.angle_beta   90.00
_cell.angle_gamma   90.00
#
_symmetry.space_group_name_H-M   'P 1'
#
loop_
_entity.id
_entity.type
_entity.pdbx_description
1 polymer ?
#
loop_
_entity_poly.entity_id
_entity_poly.type
_entity_poly.pdbx_seq_one_letter_code
_entity_poly.pdbx_strand_id
1 'polypeptide(L)'
;MAIELLSHFWIVLPIFFVLRMLVPIFDKGMRDSPNQSEIKTFSEYRVHNITLATFSIVAIALILGFNPENISKHVDELFFLSISMFCFFVASYLLVIRPNRWIPFAGRTFEYTGLLAIAIGFVYLISNTIPDDRLVYSYIVFFIGTLAIAIFDLSVNIHARYFQK
;
A
#
# COMPACT_ATOMS: atom_id res chain seq x y z
N MET A 1 9.32 -3.54 -24.79
CA MET A 1 8.04 -4.23 -24.44
C MET A 1 7.75 -4.17 -22.95
N ALA A 2 8.65 -4.61 -22.04
CA ALA A 2 8.42 -4.51 -20.59
C ALA A 2 8.30 -3.05 -20.06
N ILE A 3 9.08 -2.12 -20.64
CA ILE A 3 9.10 -0.70 -20.23
C ILE A 3 7.81 0.06 -20.59
N GLU A 4 7.16 -0.28 -21.71
CA GLU A 4 5.86 0.33 -22.09
C GLU A 4 4.71 -0.17 -21.20
N LEU A 5 4.84 -1.38 -20.64
CA LEU A 5 3.88 -1.88 -19.65
C LEU A 5 4.02 -1.13 -18.32
N LEU A 6 5.26 -0.79 -17.94
CA LEU A 6 5.58 -0.09 -16.69
C LEU A 6 4.99 1.32 -16.62
N SER A 7 4.93 2.03 -17.75
CA SER A 7 4.40 3.41 -17.81
C SER A 7 2.92 3.54 -17.39
N HIS A 8 2.21 2.42 -17.22
CA HIS A 8 0.82 2.37 -16.78
C HIS A 8 0.66 1.89 -15.33
N PHE A 9 1.72 1.39 -14.67
CA PHE A 9 1.61 0.80 -13.33
C PHE A 9 1.18 1.83 -12.28
N TRP A 10 1.57 3.09 -12.47
CA TRP A 10 1.17 4.17 -11.57
C TRP A 10 -0.36 4.37 -11.52
N ILE A 11 -1.11 4.00 -12.57
CA ILE A 11 -2.57 4.13 -12.64
C ILE A 11 -3.26 3.15 -11.68
N VAL A 12 -2.61 2.02 -11.36
CA VAL A 12 -3.19 1.01 -10.47
C VAL A 12 -3.41 1.58 -9.06
N LEU A 13 -2.50 2.41 -8.56
CA LEU A 13 -2.60 2.99 -7.21
C LEU A 13 -3.86 3.86 -7.01
N PRO A 14 -4.12 4.92 -7.81
CA PRO A 14 -5.30 5.74 -7.64
C PRO A 14 -6.60 4.97 -7.90
N ILE A 15 -6.63 4.06 -8.89
CA ILE A 15 -7.81 3.22 -9.15
C ILE A 15 -8.10 2.34 -7.94
N PHE A 16 -7.09 1.60 -7.45
CA PHE A 16 -7.23 0.74 -6.28
C PHE A 16 -7.69 1.51 -5.05
N PHE A 17 -7.07 2.66 -4.79
CA PHE A 17 -7.38 3.50 -3.64
C PHE A 17 -8.82 4.01 -3.69
N VAL A 18 -9.25 4.58 -4.83
CA VAL A 18 -10.61 5.09 -5.02
C VAL A 18 -11.62 3.96 -4.88
N LEU A 19 -11.41 2.83 -5.55
CA LEU A 19 -12.32 1.68 -5.48
C LEU A 19 -12.52 1.20 -4.03
N ARG A 20 -11.44 1.10 -3.24
CA ARG A 20 -11.55 0.73 -1.82
C ARG A 20 -12.27 1.81 -1.01
N MET A 21 -11.92 3.09 -1.21
CA MET A 21 -12.54 4.20 -0.47
C MET A 21 -14.03 4.41 -0.78
N LEU A 22 -14.53 3.87 -1.89
CA LEU A 22 -15.96 3.88 -2.21
C LEU A 22 -16.75 2.83 -1.40
N VAL A 23 -16.15 1.70 -1.00
CA VAL A 23 -16.86 0.60 -0.30
C VAL A 23 -17.60 1.08 0.97
N PRO A 24 -17.02 1.91 1.84
CA PRO A 24 -17.70 2.45 3.02
C PRO A 24 -18.91 3.35 2.72
N ILE A 25 -18.98 3.95 1.53
CA ILE A 25 -20.10 4.81 1.13
C ILE A 25 -21.36 3.96 0.92
N PHE A 26 -21.18 2.73 0.43
CA PHE A 26 -22.27 1.81 0.13
C PHE A 26 -22.63 0.87 1.30
N ASP A 27 -21.75 0.72 2.31
CA ASP A 27 -21.98 -0.13 3.48
C ASP A 27 -22.36 0.68 4.73
N LYS A 28 -23.65 0.63 5.09
CA LYS A 28 -24.21 1.31 6.27
C LYS A 28 -23.59 0.81 7.60
N GLY A 29 -23.09 -0.43 7.67
CA GLY A 29 -22.48 -1.00 8.89
C GLY A 29 -21.11 -0.41 9.23
N MET A 30 -20.51 0.39 8.34
CA MET A 30 -19.25 1.11 8.60
C MET A 30 -19.44 2.36 9.47
N ARG A 31 -20.69 2.78 9.71
CA ARG A 31 -21.02 3.95 10.54
C ARG A 31 -21.13 3.60 12.03
N ASP A 32 -21.18 2.31 12.36
CA ASP A 32 -21.28 1.85 13.74
C ASP A 32 -19.94 2.00 14.49
N SER A 33 -20.05 2.06 15.82
CA SER A 33 -18.89 2.10 16.71
C SER A 33 -18.16 0.75 16.74
N PRO A 34 -16.81 0.72 16.77
CA PRO A 34 -16.05 -0.52 16.86
C PRO A 34 -16.12 -1.17 18.26
N ASN A 35 -16.05 -2.50 18.31
CA ASN A 35 -16.08 -3.30 19.55
C ASN A 35 -14.69 -3.39 20.21
N GLN A 36 -14.60 -3.67 21.52
CA GLN A 36 -13.33 -3.72 22.26
C GLN A 36 -12.26 -4.68 21.71
N SER A 37 -12.65 -5.80 21.10
CA SER A 37 -11.71 -6.70 20.43
C SER A 37 -11.09 -6.05 19.19
N GLU A 38 -11.90 -5.41 18.35
CA GLU A 38 -11.46 -4.66 17.16
C GLU A 38 -10.51 -3.53 17.57
N ILE A 39 -10.81 -2.88 18.69
CA ILE A 39 -10.03 -1.80 19.28
C ILE A 39 -8.60 -2.22 19.62
N LYS A 40 -8.42 -3.43 20.17
CA LYS A 40 -7.11 -3.95 20.57
C LYS A 40 -6.27 -4.29 19.35
N THR A 41 -6.87 -4.92 18.34
CA THR A 41 -6.21 -5.21 17.05
C THR A 41 -5.73 -3.91 16.37
N PHE A 42 -6.48 -2.81 16.46
CA PHE A 42 -6.05 -1.52 15.88
C PHE A 42 -4.79 -0.94 16.53
N SER A 43 -4.53 -1.21 17.81
CA SER A 43 -3.31 -0.76 18.48
C SER A 43 -2.06 -1.48 17.95
N GLU A 44 -2.18 -2.76 17.62
CA GLU A 44 -1.11 -3.58 17.04
C GLU A 44 -0.80 -3.14 15.60
N TYR A 45 -1.84 -2.81 14.82
CA TYR A 45 -1.68 -2.29 13.46
C TYR A 45 -0.94 -0.94 13.39
N ARG A 46 -1.01 -0.11 14.43
CA ARG A 46 -0.27 1.16 14.46
C ARG A 46 1.24 0.93 14.49
N VAL A 47 1.71 0.04 15.37
CA VAL A 47 3.14 -0.28 15.48
C VAL A 47 3.64 -0.89 14.18
N HIS A 48 2.87 -1.81 13.60
CA HIS A 48 3.16 -2.43 12.31
C HIS A 48 3.36 -1.38 11.19
N ASN A 49 2.42 -0.44 11.04
CA ASN A 49 2.50 0.60 10.02
C ASN A 49 3.70 1.54 10.22
N ILE A 50 4.03 1.91 11.46
CA ILE A 50 5.22 2.72 11.76
C ILE A 50 6.52 1.98 11.37
N THR A 51 6.57 0.66 11.60
CA THR A 51 7.70 -0.17 11.18
C THR A 51 7.84 -0.18 9.65
N LEU A 52 6.75 -0.35 8.91
CA LEU A 52 6.75 -0.30 7.44
C LEU A 52 7.17 1.09 6.91
N ALA A 53 6.72 2.17 7.55
CA ALA A 53 7.16 3.54 7.22
C ALA A 53 8.67 3.69 7.42
N THR A 54 9.20 3.13 8.51
CA THR A 54 10.64 3.17 8.82
C THR A 54 11.45 2.41 7.77
N PHE A 55 11.00 1.23 7.33
CA PHE A 55 11.65 0.53 6.22
C PHE A 55 11.62 1.33 4.92
N SER A 56 10.53 2.04 4.63
CA SER A 56 10.45 2.92 3.46
C SER A 56 11.47 4.07 3.55
N ILE A 57 11.60 4.70 4.72
CA ILE A 57 12.59 5.76 4.98
C ILE A 57 14.02 5.23 4.80
N VAL A 58 14.32 4.06 5.36
CA VAL A 58 15.64 3.42 5.23
C VAL A 58 15.93 3.12 3.76
N ALA A 59 14.97 2.59 3.00
CA ALA A 59 15.14 2.34 1.57
C ALA A 59 15.45 3.62 0.78
N ILE A 60 14.71 4.70 1.03
CA ILE A 60 14.97 6.03 0.43
C ILE A 60 16.38 6.51 0.78
N ALA A 61 16.77 6.43 2.06
CA ALA A 61 18.09 6.86 2.52
C ALA A 61 19.22 6.06 1.86
N LEU A 62 19.03 4.76 1.66
CA LEU A 62 20.01 3.92 0.96
C LEU A 62 20.13 4.33 -0.50
N ILE A 63 19.02 4.54 -1.22
CA ILE A 63 19.06 4.98 -2.62
C ILE A 63 19.79 6.33 -2.75
N LEU A 64 19.49 7.29 -1.88
CA LEU A 64 20.16 8.60 -1.87
C LEU A 64 21.64 8.51 -1.46
N GLY A 65 21.97 7.61 -0.53
CA GLY A 65 23.32 7.47 0.01
C GLY A 65 24.29 6.69 -0.89
N PHE A 66 23.80 5.70 -1.64
CA PHE A 66 24.67 4.85 -2.46
C PHE A 66 25.04 5.46 -3.82
N ASN A 67 24.26 6.39 -4.37
CA ASN A 67 24.53 6.89 -5.71
C ASN A 67 24.05 8.34 -5.95
N PRO A 68 24.63 9.34 -5.25
CA PRO A 68 24.18 10.73 -5.31
C PRO A 68 24.28 11.33 -6.73
N GLU A 69 25.21 10.84 -7.56
CA GLU A 69 25.41 11.31 -8.94
C GLU A 69 24.37 10.77 -9.93
N ASN A 70 23.66 9.69 -9.60
CA ASN A 70 22.64 9.07 -10.45
C ASN A 70 21.23 9.11 -9.85
N ILE A 71 20.95 10.00 -8.90
CA ILE A 71 19.60 10.16 -8.30
C ILE A 71 18.53 10.34 -9.38
N SER A 72 18.86 11.01 -10.49
CA SER A 72 17.95 11.22 -11.62
C SER A 72 17.45 9.92 -12.27
N LYS A 73 18.18 8.81 -12.14
CA LYS A 73 17.76 7.47 -12.62
C LYS A 73 16.84 6.75 -11.64
N HIS A 74 16.71 7.26 -10.41
CA HIS A 74 15.94 6.64 -9.34
C HIS A 74 14.70 7.45 -8.93
N VAL A 75 14.26 8.37 -9.79
CA VAL A 75 13.16 9.30 -9.48
C VAL A 75 11.84 8.55 -9.27
N ASP A 76 11.54 7.56 -10.10
CA ASP A 76 10.29 6.79 -10.00
C ASP A 76 10.29 5.95 -8.73
N GLU A 77 11.41 5.29 -8.41
CA GLU A 77 11.61 4.51 -7.21
C GLU A 77 11.43 5.35 -5.94
N LEU A 78 12.06 6.52 -5.91
CA LEU A 78 11.94 7.48 -4.80
C LEU A 78 10.50 8.02 -4.68
N PHE A 79 9.83 8.27 -5.79
CA PHE A 79 8.45 8.71 -5.81
C PHE A 79 7.52 7.65 -5.18
N PHE A 80 7.61 6.40 -5.62
CA PHE A 80 6.78 5.32 -5.09
C PHE A 80 7.10 4.99 -3.62
N LEU A 81 8.38 5.01 -3.22
CA LEU A 81 8.76 4.84 -1.81
C LEU A 81 8.24 5.99 -0.94
N SER A 82 8.20 7.22 -1.48
CA SER A 82 7.63 8.37 -0.77
C SER A 82 6.12 8.26 -0.60
N ILE A 83 5.40 7.78 -1.63
CA ILE A 83 3.97 7.44 -1.53
C ILE A 83 3.76 6.38 -0.45
N SER A 84 4.59 5.33 -0.45
CA SER A 84 4.53 4.26 0.54
C SER A 84 4.70 4.79 1.97
N MET A 85 5.76 5.57 2.20
CA MET A 85 6.04 6.20 3.49
C MET A 85 4.84 7.05 3.95
N PHE A 86 4.30 7.89 3.07
CA PHE A 86 3.13 8.71 3.37
C PHE A 86 1.93 7.85 3.76
N CYS A 87 1.63 6.81 2.98
CA CYS A 87 0.53 5.92 3.23
C CYS A 87 0.64 5.22 4.59
N PHE A 88 1.82 4.73 4.96
CA PHE A 88 2.02 4.07 6.25
C PHE A 88 1.92 5.03 7.43
N PHE A 89 2.41 6.27 7.30
CA PHE A 89 2.17 7.28 8.32
C PHE A 89 0.68 7.55 8.48
N VAL A 90 -0.03 7.83 7.39
CA VAL A 90 -1.47 8.10 7.44
C VAL A 90 -2.24 6.91 8.01
N ALA A 91 -1.93 5.68 7.60
CA ALA A 91 -2.52 4.46 8.13
C ALA A 91 -2.34 4.36 9.65
N SER A 92 -1.12 4.63 10.14
CA SER A 92 -0.79 4.57 11.57
C SER A 92 -1.58 5.57 12.43
N TYR A 93 -1.83 6.78 11.92
CA TYR A 93 -2.52 7.83 12.66
C TYR A 93 -4.04 7.75 12.53
N LEU A 94 -4.56 7.31 11.38
CA LEU A 94 -6.00 7.09 11.20
C LEU A 94 -6.51 6.09 12.24
N LEU A 95 -5.76 5.03 12.53
CA LEU A 95 -6.16 4.03 13.54
C LEU A 95 -6.31 4.58 14.97
N VAL A 96 -5.78 5.77 15.25
CA VAL A 96 -5.86 6.44 16.57
C VAL A 96 -7.09 7.34 16.69
N ILE A 97 -7.54 7.94 15.58
CA ILE A 97 -8.66 8.90 15.57
C ILE A 97 -9.98 8.11 15.54
N ARG A 98 -10.84 8.20 16.57
CA ARG A 98 -12.08 7.41 16.66
C ARG A 98 -13.37 8.21 16.78
N PRO A 99 -14.29 7.99 15.82
CA PRO A 99 -15.69 7.73 16.20
C PRO A 99 -16.36 6.52 15.52
N ASN A 100 -15.88 5.96 14.40
CA ASN A 100 -16.60 4.89 13.66
C ASN A 100 -15.68 3.83 12.99
N ARG A 101 -16.28 2.75 12.46
CA ARG A 101 -15.59 1.64 11.75
C ARG A 101 -15.03 2.00 10.37
N TRP A 102 -15.36 3.16 9.81
CA TRP A 102 -14.79 3.64 8.53
C TRP A 102 -13.30 4.00 8.66
N ILE A 103 -12.90 4.63 9.76
CA ILE A 103 -11.54 5.13 9.91
C ILE A 103 -10.48 4.00 9.89
N PRO A 104 -10.66 2.87 10.62
CA PRO A 104 -9.73 1.74 10.52
C PRO A 104 -9.70 1.10 9.13
N PHE A 105 -10.84 1.10 8.41
CA PHE A 105 -10.89 0.61 7.03
C PHE A 105 -10.10 1.52 6.08
N ALA A 106 -10.21 2.84 6.24
CA ALA A 106 -9.37 3.79 5.53
C ALA A 106 -7.89 3.56 5.85
N GLY A 107 -7.54 3.34 7.13
CA GLY A 107 -6.19 2.98 7.56
C GLY A 107 -5.63 1.76 6.83
N ARG A 108 -6.39 0.65 6.76
CA ARG A 108 -5.98 -0.53 5.98
C ARG A 108 -5.87 -0.25 4.48
N THR A 109 -6.72 0.61 3.94
CA THR A 109 -6.67 1.00 2.52
C THR A 109 -5.36 1.75 2.22
N PHE A 110 -4.95 2.67 3.11
CA PHE A 110 -3.65 3.31 3.02
C PHE A 110 -2.51 2.29 3.14
N GLU A 111 -2.55 1.36 4.10
CA GLU A 111 -1.53 0.32 4.26
C GLU A 111 -1.32 -0.50 2.97
N TYR A 112 -2.40 -1.04 2.38
CA TYR A 112 -2.29 -1.78 1.12
C TYR A 112 -1.81 -0.91 -0.05
N THR A 113 -2.22 0.36 -0.08
CA THR A 113 -1.74 1.30 -1.11
C THR A 113 -0.24 1.55 -0.97
N GLY A 114 0.26 1.63 0.27
CA GLY A 114 1.70 1.75 0.53
C GLY A 114 2.48 0.50 0.11
N LEU A 115 1.96 -0.69 0.41
CA LEU A 115 2.56 -1.96 -0.04
C LEU A 115 2.59 -2.08 -1.57
N LEU A 116 1.52 -1.69 -2.25
CA LEU A 116 1.48 -1.66 -3.72
C LEU A 116 2.47 -0.64 -4.29
N ALA A 117 2.62 0.53 -3.65
CA ALA A 117 3.60 1.52 -4.06
C ALA A 117 5.03 0.97 -3.92
N ILE A 118 5.36 0.28 -2.82
CA ILE A 118 6.64 -0.43 -2.67
C ILE A 118 6.85 -1.43 -3.81
N ALA A 119 5.84 -2.27 -4.07
CA ALA A 119 5.95 -3.30 -5.10
C ALA A 119 6.24 -2.68 -6.47
N ILE A 120 5.54 -1.59 -6.84
CA ILE A 120 5.79 -0.86 -8.08
C ILE A 120 7.20 -0.27 -8.07
N GLY A 121 7.59 0.43 -6.99
CA GLY A 121 8.92 1.03 -6.84
C GLY A 121 10.06 0.01 -7.02
N PHE A 122 9.88 -1.22 -6.52
CA PHE A 122 10.85 -2.31 -6.75
C PHE A 122 10.92 -2.75 -8.20
N VAL A 123 9.79 -2.82 -8.92
CA VAL A 123 9.82 -3.18 -10.34
C VAL A 123 10.62 -2.14 -11.13
N TYR A 124 10.42 -0.84 -10.86
CA TYR A 124 11.21 0.25 -11.45
C TYR A 124 12.70 0.14 -11.07
N LEU A 125 12.98 -0.10 -9.79
CA LEU A 125 14.36 -0.23 -9.30
C LEU A 125 15.12 -1.34 -10.03
N ILE A 126 14.49 -2.52 -10.13
CA ILE A 126 15.10 -3.68 -10.77
C ILE A 126 15.23 -3.46 -12.27
N SER A 127 14.23 -2.88 -12.94
CA SER A 127 14.30 -2.58 -14.37
C SER A 127 15.39 -1.57 -14.73
N ASN A 128 15.64 -0.59 -13.85
CA ASN A 128 16.63 0.46 -14.08
C ASN A 128 18.06 0.02 -13.70
N THR A 129 18.20 -0.90 -12.74
CA THR A 129 19.50 -1.25 -12.16
C THR A 129 20.05 -2.56 -12.71
N ILE A 130 19.20 -3.56 -12.96
CA ILE A 130 19.65 -4.91 -13.33
C ILE A 130 19.14 -5.24 -14.74
N PRO A 131 20.05 -5.46 -15.72
CA PRO A 131 19.67 -5.84 -17.08
C PRO A 131 19.34 -7.33 -17.17
N ASP A 132 18.43 -7.81 -16.32
CA ASP A 132 17.91 -9.19 -16.35
C ASP A 132 16.38 -9.18 -16.34
N ASP A 133 15.80 -9.49 -17.50
CA ASP A 133 14.36 -9.55 -17.70
C ASP A 133 13.68 -10.54 -16.76
N ARG A 134 14.35 -11.63 -16.36
CA ARG A 134 13.77 -12.66 -15.47
C ARG A 134 13.49 -12.10 -14.08
N LEU A 135 14.37 -11.24 -13.59
CA LEU A 135 14.19 -10.56 -12.31
C LEU A 135 13.04 -9.56 -12.41
N VAL A 136 12.97 -8.78 -13.49
CA VAL A 136 11.85 -7.85 -13.73
C VAL A 136 10.50 -8.60 -13.73
N TYR A 137 10.40 -9.72 -14.46
CA TYR A 137 9.18 -10.54 -14.47
C TYR A 137 8.82 -11.09 -13.09
N SER A 138 9.81 -11.51 -12.31
CA SER A 138 9.57 -12.02 -10.95
C SER A 138 8.95 -10.94 -10.06
N TYR A 139 9.46 -9.71 -10.12
CA TYR A 139 8.90 -8.58 -9.37
C TYR A 139 7.51 -8.14 -9.87
N ILE A 140 7.24 -8.28 -11.18
CA ILE A 140 5.88 -8.09 -11.71
C ILE A 140 4.91 -9.14 -11.13
N VAL A 141 5.33 -10.40 -11.02
CA VAL A 141 4.52 -11.45 -10.38
C VAL A 141 4.29 -11.16 -8.90
N PHE A 142 5.30 -10.70 -8.17
CA PHE A 142 5.13 -10.26 -6.78
C PHE A 142 4.13 -9.09 -6.64
N PHE A 143 4.19 -8.13 -7.56
CA PHE A 143 3.23 -7.02 -7.62
C PHE A 143 1.79 -7.53 -7.84
N ILE A 144 1.59 -8.41 -8.84
CA ILE A 144 0.26 -9.00 -9.13
C ILE A 144 -0.25 -9.80 -7.93
N GLY A 145 0.61 -10.59 -7.27
CA GLY A 145 0.24 -11.32 -6.06
C GLY A 145 -0.18 -10.40 -4.92
N THR A 146 0.56 -9.31 -4.71
CA THR A 146 0.22 -8.29 -3.70
C THR A 146 -1.12 -7.64 -4.00
N LEU A 147 -1.38 -7.29 -5.26
CA LEU A 147 -2.66 -6.75 -5.71
C LEU A 147 -3.82 -7.74 -5.50
N ALA A 148 -3.61 -9.02 -5.83
CA ALA A 148 -4.60 -10.07 -5.65
C ALA A 148 -4.95 -10.28 -4.16
N ILE A 149 -3.95 -10.31 -3.28
CA ILE A 149 -4.15 -10.41 -1.82
C ILE A 149 -4.94 -9.19 -1.33
N ALA A 150 -4.59 -7.99 -1.78
CA ALA A 150 -5.28 -6.77 -1.39
C ALA A 150 -6.76 -6.78 -1.84
N ILE A 151 -7.05 -7.24 -3.06
CA ILE A 151 -8.43 -7.39 -3.55
C ILE A 151 -9.19 -8.49 -2.79
N PHE A 152 -8.52 -9.60 -2.47
CA PHE A 152 -9.12 -10.69 -1.71
C PHE A 152 -9.48 -10.28 -0.27
N ASP A 153 -8.60 -9.53 0.42
CA ASP A 153 -8.92 -8.95 1.73
C ASP A 153 -10.16 -8.05 1.65
N LEU A 154 -10.32 -7.28 0.56
CA LEU A 154 -11.51 -6.47 0.35
C LEU A 154 -12.77 -7.33 0.22
N SER A 155 -12.72 -8.40 -0.59
CA SER A 155 -13.87 -9.27 -0.84
C SER A 155 -14.31 -10.01 0.43
N VAL A 156 -13.37 -10.50 1.23
CA VAL A 156 -13.65 -11.14 2.52
C VAL A 156 -14.26 -10.15 3.50
N ASN A 157 -13.71 -8.94 3.62
CA ASN A 157 -14.25 -7.91 4.52
C ASN A 157 -15.67 -7.47 4.13
N ILE A 158 -16.02 -7.49 2.84
CA ILE A 158 -17.39 -7.25 2.36
C ILE A 158 -18.28 -8.45 2.69
N HIS A 159 -17.86 -9.67 2.34
CA HIS A 159 -18.64 -10.89 2.50
C HIS A 159 -18.95 -11.23 3.96
N ALA A 160 -17.96 -11.13 4.86
CA ALA A 160 -18.14 -11.39 6.28
C ALA A 160 -19.20 -10.49 6.94
N ARG A 161 -19.46 -9.31 6.38
CA ARG A 161 -20.49 -8.37 6.89
C ARG A 161 -21.89 -8.62 6.34
N TYR A 162 -22.01 -9.20 5.13
CA TYR A 162 -23.31 -9.55 4.56
C TYR A 162 -23.97 -10.73 5.27
N PHE A 163 -23.19 -11.64 5.86
CA PHE A 163 -23.68 -12.83 6.56
C PHE A 163 -23.81 -12.68 8.08
N GLN A 164 -23.52 -11.49 8.62
CA GLN A 164 -23.75 -11.14 10.04
C GLN A 164 -25.03 -10.31 10.27
N LYS A 165 -25.86 -10.14 9.23
CA LYS A 165 -27.24 -9.65 9.34
C LYS A 165 -28.21 -10.81 9.38
#